data_AF-A0A964N2H7-F1
#
_entry.id   AF-A0A964N2H7-F1
#
_cell.length_a   1.000
_cell.length_b   1.000
_cell.length_c   1.000
_cell.angle_alpha   90.00
_cell.angle_beta   90.00
_cell.angle_gamma   90.00
#
_symmetry.space_group_name_H-M   'P 1'
#
loop_
_entity.id
_entity.type
_entity.pdbx_description
1 polymer ?
#
loop_
_entity_poly.entity_id
_entity_poly.type
_entity_poly.pdbx_seq_one_letter_code
_entity_poly.pdbx_strand_id
1 'polypeptide(L)'
;MSDDRQLLLDLGHRPAFGRDDFLVAPGNREAVDWIDRWPAWPGHALAIFGPAGCGKSHLSQVFALRAQAPVLAAADVRVETVPHLIEGRGALALEIGEAAIDPRGLLHLFNALKEQGGYLLLTSRDPPARWPIVLLDLKSRLAAIQAVRISAPDDAMMEAVLVKLFADRQIAVGPGAIAYLLRRIDRSFAAARAIVAQADSAALTDKRAVTIPLLKQVLGEATE
;
A
#
# COMPACT_ATOMS: atom_id res chain seq x y z
N MET A 1 38.83 14.34 22.55
CA MET A 1 37.69 15.08 21.99
C MET A 1 36.67 14.03 21.57
N SER A 2 35.69 13.76 22.43
CA SER A 2 34.68 12.73 22.20
C SER A 2 33.74 13.21 21.12
N ASP A 3 33.63 12.44 20.03
CA ASP A 3 32.76 12.69 18.89
C ASP A 3 31.30 12.47 19.34
N ASP A 4 30.67 13.55 19.80
CA ASP A 4 29.33 13.57 20.37
C ASP A 4 28.28 13.51 19.25
N ARG A 5 28.26 12.41 18.51
CA ARG A 5 27.19 12.11 17.55
C ARG A 5 25.94 11.77 18.35
N GLN A 6 25.14 12.80 18.65
CA GLN A 6 23.79 12.63 19.15
C GLN A 6 23.05 11.60 18.29
N LEU A 7 22.62 10.51 18.94
CA LEU A 7 21.69 9.56 18.36
C LEU A 7 20.41 10.34 18.03
N LEU A 8 20.10 10.43 16.73
CA LEU A 8 18.83 10.94 16.24
C LEU A 8 17.72 10.15 16.94
N LEU A 9 16.91 10.86 17.72
CA LEU A 9 15.71 10.31 18.31
C LEU A 9 14.73 10.06 17.16
N ASP A 10 14.67 8.82 16.68
CA ASP A 10 13.69 8.38 15.67
C ASP A 10 12.30 8.39 16.30
N LEU A 11 11.70 9.59 16.33
CA LEU A 11 10.29 9.78 16.58
C LEU A 11 9.56 9.33 15.31
N GLY A 12 9.60 8.02 15.05
CA GLY A 12 9.12 7.41 13.83
C GLY A 12 7.84 8.07 13.39
N HIS A 13 7.90 8.76 12.25
CA HIS A 13 6.76 9.45 11.67
C HIS A 13 5.72 8.38 11.38
N ARG A 14 4.80 8.15 12.31
CA ARG A 14 3.62 7.32 12.04
C ARG A 14 2.89 8.06 10.94
N PRO A 15 2.80 7.52 9.72
CA PRO A 15 1.95 8.11 8.73
C PRO A 15 0.56 8.15 9.37
N ALA A 16 -0.03 9.33 9.45
CA ALA A 16 -1.45 9.39 9.67
C ALA A 16 -2.06 8.61 8.48
N PHE A 17 -2.73 7.51 8.78
CA PHE A 17 -3.38 6.66 7.79
C PHE A 17 -4.89 6.95 7.82
N GLY A 18 -5.26 8.21 8.03
CA GLY A 18 -6.64 8.66 8.07
C GLY A 18 -7.25 8.70 6.67
N ARG A 19 -8.59 8.74 6.60
CA ARG A 19 -9.33 8.89 5.34
C ARG A 19 -8.93 10.16 4.57
N ASP A 20 -8.58 11.22 5.31
CA ASP A 20 -8.11 12.50 4.78
C ASP A 20 -6.68 12.42 4.23
N ASP A 21 -5.96 11.33 4.52
CA ASP A 21 -4.61 11.07 4.03
C ASP A 21 -4.58 10.40 2.65
N PHE A 22 -5.74 9.97 2.14
CA PHE A 22 -5.82 9.28 0.86
C PHE A 22 -6.00 10.23 -0.34
N LEU A 23 -5.05 10.22 -1.29
CA LEU A 23 -5.19 10.94 -2.55
C LEU A 23 -6.01 10.12 -3.56
N VAL A 24 -7.23 10.57 -3.82
CA VAL A 24 -8.11 10.01 -4.84
C VAL A 24 -7.80 10.63 -6.20
N ALA A 25 -7.47 9.80 -7.17
CA ALA A 25 -7.23 10.16 -8.56
C ALA A 25 -8.07 9.29 -9.49
N PRO A 26 -8.25 9.66 -10.77
CA PRO A 26 -9.02 8.84 -11.71
C PRO A 26 -8.56 7.38 -11.77
N GLY A 27 -7.25 7.12 -11.63
CA GLY A 27 -6.66 5.77 -11.71
C GLY A 27 -6.91 4.84 -10.51
N ASN A 28 -7.39 5.37 -9.37
CA ASN A 28 -7.69 4.57 -8.16
C ASN A 28 -9.09 4.81 -7.58
N ARG A 29 -9.87 5.77 -8.12
CA ARG A 29 -11.18 6.18 -7.60
C ARG A 29 -12.14 5.01 -7.42
N GLU A 30 -12.27 4.15 -8.42
CA GLU A 30 -13.17 3.00 -8.33
C GLU A 30 -12.80 2.07 -7.17
N ALA A 31 -11.50 1.82 -6.97
CA ALA A 31 -11.04 0.98 -5.86
C ALA A 31 -11.33 1.62 -4.50
N VAL A 32 -11.19 2.93 -4.40
CA VAL A 32 -11.54 3.69 -3.18
C VAL A 32 -13.02 3.61 -2.90
N ASP A 33 -13.87 3.84 -3.91
CA ASP A 33 -15.32 3.76 -3.77
C ASP A 33 -15.75 2.38 -3.27
N TRP A 34 -15.09 1.32 -3.75
CA TRP A 34 -15.32 -0.03 -3.25
C TRP A 34 -14.85 -0.25 -1.82
N ILE A 35 -13.65 0.22 -1.43
CA ILE A 35 -13.25 0.21 -0.02
C ILE A 35 -14.27 0.99 0.83
N ASP A 36 -14.77 2.10 0.31
CA ASP A 36 -15.69 2.99 1.03
C ASP A 36 -17.06 2.36 1.27
N ARG A 37 -17.50 1.48 0.37
CA ARG A 37 -18.75 0.71 0.49
C ARG A 37 -18.73 -0.35 1.57
N TRP A 38 -17.57 -0.75 2.11
CA TRP A 38 -17.54 -1.77 3.15
C TRP A 38 -18.34 -1.33 4.40
N PRO A 39 -19.19 -2.18 5.01
CA PRO A 39 -19.41 -3.62 4.75
C PRO A 39 -20.50 -3.95 3.72
N ALA A 40 -21.08 -2.98 3.03
CA ALA A 40 -22.15 -3.17 2.04
C ALA A 40 -21.68 -3.70 0.66
N TRP A 41 -20.71 -4.62 0.64
CA TRP A 41 -20.29 -5.31 -0.58
C TRP A 41 -21.34 -6.34 -1.01
N PRO A 42 -21.50 -6.61 -2.33
CA PRO A 42 -22.45 -7.59 -2.83
C PRO A 42 -22.08 -9.04 -2.45
N GLY A 43 -20.83 -9.27 -2.02
CA GLY A 43 -20.36 -10.53 -1.48
C GLY A 43 -19.34 -10.32 -0.39
N HIS A 44 -18.81 -11.43 0.14
CA HIS A 44 -17.87 -11.43 1.26
C HIS A 44 -16.42 -11.13 0.85
N ALA A 45 -16.16 -10.83 -0.43
CA ALA A 45 -14.82 -10.54 -0.89
C ALA A 45 -14.77 -9.46 -1.97
N LEU A 46 -13.71 -8.68 -1.91
CA LEU A 46 -13.33 -7.68 -2.91
C LEU A 46 -11.88 -7.98 -3.33
N ALA A 47 -11.58 -7.85 -4.62
CA ALA A 47 -10.22 -7.91 -5.12
C ALA A 47 -9.79 -6.59 -5.75
N ILE A 48 -8.62 -6.11 -5.36
CA ILE A 48 -7.98 -4.94 -5.95
C ILE A 48 -6.71 -5.41 -6.66
N PHE A 49 -6.61 -5.18 -7.96
CA PHE A 49 -5.47 -5.64 -8.76
C PHE A 49 -4.85 -4.52 -9.60
N GLY A 50 -3.58 -4.66 -9.97
CA GLY A 50 -2.85 -3.65 -10.73
C GLY A 50 -1.33 -3.82 -10.67
N PRO A 51 -0.58 -3.02 -11.44
CA PRO A 51 0.87 -3.15 -11.54
C PRO A 51 1.59 -2.91 -10.20
N ALA A 52 2.85 -3.32 -10.10
CA ALA A 52 3.66 -2.98 -8.92
C ALA A 52 3.72 -1.45 -8.71
N GLY A 53 3.74 -1.01 -7.46
CA GLY A 53 3.85 0.42 -7.14
C GLY A 53 2.58 1.26 -7.24
N CYS A 54 1.44 0.71 -7.69
CA CYS A 54 0.18 1.45 -7.85
C CYS A 54 -0.65 1.67 -6.58
N GLY A 55 -0.15 1.34 -5.39
CA GLY A 55 -0.82 1.66 -4.12
C GLY A 55 -1.75 0.60 -3.53
N LYS A 56 -1.75 -0.63 -4.07
CA LYS A 56 -2.53 -1.76 -3.52
C LYS A 56 -2.31 -2.00 -2.02
N SER A 57 -1.05 -2.11 -1.58
CA SER A 57 -0.74 -2.32 -0.16
C SER A 57 -1.18 -1.14 0.71
N HIS A 58 -1.19 0.08 0.16
CA HIS A 58 -1.72 1.23 0.89
C HIS A 58 -3.24 1.13 1.08
N LEU A 59 -3.99 0.72 0.04
CA LEU A 59 -5.43 0.47 0.17
C LEU A 59 -5.77 -0.70 1.09
N SER A 60 -4.92 -1.75 1.08
CA SER A 60 -4.98 -2.85 2.04
C SER A 60 -4.91 -2.33 3.48
N GLN A 61 -3.98 -1.42 3.75
CA GLN A 61 -3.83 -0.79 5.07
C GLN A 61 -5.00 0.13 5.45
N VAL A 62 -5.52 0.91 4.50
CA VAL A 62 -6.71 1.76 4.73
C VAL A 62 -7.91 0.90 5.12
N PHE A 63 -8.15 -0.19 4.39
CA PHE A 63 -9.19 -1.15 4.73
C PHE A 63 -8.94 -1.80 6.08
N ALA A 64 -7.72 -2.27 6.34
CA ALA A 64 -7.31 -2.89 7.59
C ALA A 64 -7.60 -2.01 8.80
N LEU A 65 -7.24 -0.73 8.72
CA LEU A 65 -7.51 0.24 9.78
C LEU A 65 -9.01 0.47 10.00
N ARG A 66 -9.78 0.65 8.93
CA ARG A 66 -11.23 0.86 9.01
C ARG A 66 -11.96 -0.36 9.55
N ALA A 67 -11.59 -1.55 9.11
CA ALA A 67 -12.23 -2.80 9.47
C ALA A 67 -11.64 -3.45 10.73
N GLN A 68 -10.63 -2.83 11.35
CA GLN A 68 -9.82 -3.43 12.42
C GLN A 68 -9.30 -4.83 12.06
N ALA A 69 -8.94 -4.99 10.79
CA ALA A 69 -8.50 -6.24 10.20
C ALA A 69 -6.97 -6.28 10.10
N PRO A 70 -6.33 -7.43 10.33
CA PRO A 70 -4.92 -7.61 10.01
C PRO A 70 -4.71 -7.71 8.49
N VAL A 71 -3.52 -7.28 8.07
CA VAL A 71 -2.99 -7.54 6.72
C VAL A 71 -2.09 -8.77 6.79
N LEU A 72 -2.37 -9.75 5.95
CA LEU A 72 -1.66 -11.03 5.88
C LEU A 72 -0.91 -11.15 4.55
N ALA A 73 0.21 -11.85 4.54
CA ALA A 73 0.85 -12.27 3.30
C ALA A 73 0.23 -13.59 2.82
N ALA A 74 0.24 -13.83 1.51
CA ALA A 74 -0.19 -15.11 0.92
C ALA A 74 0.47 -16.34 1.57
N ALA A 75 1.73 -16.21 2.00
CA ALA A 75 2.50 -17.27 2.63
C ALA A 75 2.00 -17.66 4.04
N ASP A 76 1.19 -16.81 4.68
CA ASP A 76 0.66 -17.05 6.03
C ASP A 76 -0.63 -17.89 6.00
N VAL A 77 -1.26 -18.01 4.83
CA VAL A 77 -2.55 -18.68 4.65
C VAL A 77 -2.36 -20.14 4.29
N ARG A 78 -2.49 -21.02 5.28
CA ARG A 78 -2.50 -22.48 5.15
C ARG A 78 -3.72 -23.04 5.86
N VAL A 79 -4.11 -24.27 5.53
CA VAL A 79 -5.27 -24.93 6.16
C VAL A 79 -5.17 -24.93 7.70
N GLU A 80 -3.97 -25.15 8.23
CA GLU A 80 -3.70 -25.25 9.66
C GLU A 80 -3.70 -23.89 10.37
N THR A 81 -3.38 -22.81 9.65
CA THR A 81 -3.30 -21.46 10.22
C THR A 81 -4.64 -20.73 10.17
N VAL A 82 -5.51 -21.06 9.20
CA VAL A 82 -6.82 -20.40 8.99
C VAL A 82 -7.63 -20.21 10.27
N PRO A 83 -7.84 -21.23 11.15
CA PRO A 83 -8.64 -21.05 12.36
C PRO A 83 -8.15 -19.89 13.24
N HIS A 84 -6.83 -19.76 13.42
CA HIS A 84 -6.21 -18.69 14.20
C HIS A 84 -6.26 -17.33 13.47
N LEU A 85 -6.21 -17.35 12.14
CA LEU A 85 -6.26 -16.12 11.34
C LEU A 85 -7.62 -15.43 11.42
N ILE A 86 -8.70 -16.19 11.59
CA ILE A 86 -10.08 -15.68 11.60
C ILE A 86 -10.66 -15.46 13.00
N GLU A 87 -10.01 -15.97 14.04
CA GLU A 87 -10.51 -15.95 15.42
C GLU A 87 -10.81 -14.52 15.89
N GLY A 88 -12.08 -14.26 16.22
CA GLY A 88 -12.55 -12.95 16.67
C GLY A 88 -12.51 -11.84 15.61
N ARG A 89 -12.32 -12.17 14.32
CA ARG A 89 -12.09 -11.18 13.25
C ARG A 89 -13.20 -11.21 12.21
N GLY A 90 -13.87 -10.07 12.05
CA GLY A 90 -14.91 -9.88 11.03
C GLY A 90 -14.37 -9.54 9.63
N ALA A 91 -13.08 -9.27 9.50
CA ALA A 91 -12.47 -8.93 8.23
C ALA A 91 -10.98 -9.28 8.19
N LEU A 92 -10.45 -9.54 6.98
CA LEU A 92 -9.04 -9.78 6.71
C LEU A 92 -8.63 -9.09 5.41
N ALA A 93 -7.40 -8.61 5.35
CA ALA A 93 -6.76 -8.22 4.09
C ALA A 93 -5.63 -9.21 3.76
N LEU A 94 -5.56 -9.64 2.51
CA LEU A 94 -4.57 -10.60 2.03
C LEU A 94 -3.83 -10.02 0.83
N GLU A 95 -2.51 -9.83 1.01
CA GLU A 95 -1.62 -9.37 -0.05
C GLU A 95 -1.01 -10.56 -0.80
N ILE A 96 -1.38 -10.68 -2.07
CA ILE A 96 -0.82 -11.64 -3.01
C ILE A 96 0.44 -11.03 -3.61
N GLY A 97 1.56 -11.35 -2.97
CA GLY A 97 2.90 -11.05 -3.44
C GLY A 97 3.40 -12.05 -4.47
N GLU A 98 4.72 -12.29 -4.45
CA GLU A 98 5.38 -13.25 -5.36
C GLU A 98 5.40 -14.68 -4.81
N ALA A 99 5.08 -14.85 -3.54
CA ALA A 99 4.99 -16.16 -2.90
C ALA A 99 3.85 -17.00 -3.50
N ALA A 100 4.06 -18.31 -3.59
CA ALA A 100 3.03 -19.24 -4.04
C ALA A 100 1.84 -19.24 -3.06
N ILE A 101 0.64 -19.24 -3.62
CA ILE A 101 -0.62 -19.38 -2.87
C ILE A 101 -0.85 -20.85 -2.61
N ASP A 102 -1.22 -21.22 -1.38
CA ASP A 102 -1.83 -22.54 -1.11
C ASP A 102 -3.33 -22.50 -1.48
N PRO A 103 -3.76 -23.20 -2.55
CA PRO A 103 -5.15 -23.19 -2.99
C PRO A 103 -6.10 -23.78 -1.94
N ARG A 104 -5.64 -24.73 -1.11
CA ARG A 104 -6.48 -25.31 -0.07
C ARG A 104 -6.63 -24.31 1.07
N GLY A 105 -5.54 -23.78 1.62
CA GLY A 105 -5.57 -22.73 2.63
C GLY A 105 -6.48 -21.57 2.25
N LEU A 106 -6.36 -21.06 1.02
CA LEU A 106 -7.21 -19.97 0.55
C LEU A 106 -8.70 -20.37 0.46
N LEU A 107 -9.02 -21.56 -0.05
CA LEU A 107 -10.40 -22.05 -0.08
C LEU A 107 -10.99 -22.18 1.33
N HIS A 108 -10.22 -22.73 2.27
CA HIS A 108 -10.61 -22.84 3.67
C HIS A 108 -10.85 -21.45 4.28
N LEU A 109 -9.99 -20.46 4.00
CA LEU A 109 -10.17 -19.08 4.43
C LEU A 109 -11.49 -18.47 3.92
N PHE A 110 -11.80 -18.65 2.63
CA PHE A 110 -13.05 -18.17 2.03
C PHE A 110 -14.28 -18.74 2.73
N ASN A 111 -14.29 -20.06 2.95
CA ASN A 111 -15.42 -20.73 3.57
C ASN A 111 -15.59 -20.28 5.02
N ALA A 112 -14.50 -20.25 5.79
CA ALA A 112 -14.53 -19.91 7.21
C ALA A 112 -14.95 -18.45 7.44
N LEU A 113 -14.42 -17.49 6.65
CA LEU A 113 -14.88 -16.10 6.70
C LEU A 113 -16.37 -15.97 6.34
N LYS A 114 -16.82 -16.66 5.30
CA LYS A 114 -18.23 -16.64 4.89
C LYS A 114 -19.14 -17.18 5.99
N GLU A 115 -18.78 -18.29 6.62
CA GLU A 115 -19.56 -18.94 7.70
C GLU A 115 -19.78 -18.02 8.90
N GLN A 116 -18.79 -17.20 9.26
CA GLN A 116 -18.92 -16.21 10.34
C GLN A 116 -19.40 -14.83 9.88
N GLY A 117 -19.81 -14.68 8.61
CA GLY A 117 -20.28 -13.41 8.05
C GLY A 117 -19.19 -12.34 7.85
N GLY A 118 -17.92 -12.74 7.80
CA GLY A 118 -16.78 -11.84 7.62
C GLY A 118 -16.49 -11.45 6.17
N TYR A 119 -15.47 -10.62 5.99
CA TYR A 119 -15.06 -10.05 4.70
C TYR A 119 -13.58 -10.25 4.39
N LEU A 120 -13.24 -10.44 3.11
CA LEU A 120 -11.88 -10.59 2.62
C LEU A 120 -11.55 -9.53 1.57
N LEU A 121 -10.53 -8.72 1.83
CA LEU A 121 -9.88 -7.92 0.80
C LEU A 121 -8.70 -8.69 0.22
N LEU A 122 -8.68 -8.92 -1.09
CA LEU A 122 -7.52 -9.43 -1.81
C LEU A 122 -6.80 -8.30 -2.53
N THR A 123 -5.48 -8.29 -2.47
CA THR A 123 -4.69 -7.46 -3.38
C THR A 123 -3.71 -8.28 -4.21
N SER A 124 -3.58 -8.01 -5.50
CA SER A 124 -2.74 -8.81 -6.41
C SER A 124 -2.25 -8.04 -7.63
N ARG A 125 -1.29 -8.60 -8.38
CA ARG A 125 -0.90 -8.02 -9.68
C ARG A 125 -1.98 -8.22 -10.74
N ASP A 126 -2.41 -9.48 -10.88
CA ASP A 126 -3.43 -9.92 -11.84
C ASP A 126 -4.77 -10.17 -11.15
N PRO A 127 -5.90 -10.04 -11.88
CA PRO A 127 -7.22 -10.32 -11.31
C PRO A 127 -7.32 -11.80 -10.87
N PRO A 128 -8.00 -12.12 -9.75
CA PRO A 128 -8.02 -13.48 -9.21
C PRO A 128 -8.55 -14.55 -10.17
N ALA A 129 -9.47 -14.19 -11.05
CA ALA A 129 -9.99 -15.06 -12.10
C ALA A 129 -8.91 -15.60 -13.07
N ARG A 130 -7.76 -14.91 -13.18
CA ARG A 130 -6.65 -15.27 -14.08
C ARG A 130 -5.51 -15.99 -13.36
N TRP A 131 -5.61 -16.23 -12.05
CA TRP A 131 -4.57 -16.95 -11.33
C TRP A 131 -4.49 -18.41 -11.80
N PRO A 132 -3.29 -19.02 -11.81
CA PRO A 132 -3.07 -20.40 -12.26
C PRO A 132 -3.56 -21.42 -11.20
N ILE A 133 -4.84 -21.38 -10.85
CA ILE A 133 -5.47 -22.25 -9.85
C ILE A 133 -6.15 -23.44 -10.54
N VAL A 134 -5.73 -24.65 -10.17
CA VAL A 134 -6.31 -25.90 -10.69
C VAL A 134 -7.56 -26.31 -9.90
N LEU A 135 -7.63 -26.02 -8.61
CA LEU A 135 -8.73 -26.40 -7.73
C LEU A 135 -10.04 -25.73 -8.16
N LEU A 136 -10.95 -26.50 -8.76
CA LEU A 136 -12.16 -26.00 -9.43
C LEU A 136 -13.06 -25.15 -8.51
N ASP A 137 -13.23 -25.58 -7.27
CA ASP A 137 -14.09 -24.90 -6.30
C ASP A 137 -13.56 -23.50 -5.93
N LEU A 138 -12.23 -23.37 -5.77
CA LEU A 138 -11.57 -22.08 -5.58
C LEU A 138 -11.62 -21.25 -6.87
N LYS A 139 -11.37 -21.85 -8.04
CA LYS A 139 -11.39 -21.16 -9.33
C LYS A 139 -12.73 -20.46 -9.58
N SER A 140 -13.85 -21.17 -9.33
CA SER A 140 -15.19 -20.59 -9.45
C SER A 140 -15.42 -19.43 -8.49
N ARG A 141 -14.94 -19.53 -7.24
CA ARG A 141 -15.02 -18.42 -6.27
C ARG A 141 -14.21 -17.22 -6.73
N LEU A 142 -12.94 -17.41 -7.12
CA LEU A 142 -12.08 -16.33 -7.59
C LEU A 142 -12.65 -15.61 -8.82
N ALA A 143 -13.34 -16.33 -9.70
CA ALA A 143 -14.03 -15.76 -10.85
C ALA A 143 -15.27 -14.93 -10.48
N ALA A 144 -15.91 -15.23 -9.35
CA ALA A 144 -17.11 -14.54 -8.86
C ALA A 144 -16.82 -13.30 -8.01
N ILE A 145 -15.55 -13.09 -7.59
CA ILE A 145 -15.17 -11.93 -6.78
C ILE A 145 -15.29 -10.64 -7.59
N GLN A 146 -15.86 -9.60 -6.98
CA GLN A 146 -15.77 -8.25 -7.53
C GLN A 146 -14.31 -7.83 -7.59
N ALA A 147 -13.76 -7.71 -8.80
CA ALA A 147 -12.36 -7.35 -9.04
C ALA A 147 -12.26 -5.96 -9.65
N VAL A 148 -11.48 -5.09 -9.04
CA VAL A 148 -11.32 -3.68 -9.41
C VAL A 148 -9.87 -3.41 -9.76
N ARG A 149 -9.65 -2.77 -10.90
CA ARG A 149 -8.29 -2.44 -11.36
C ARG A 149 -7.86 -1.09 -10.83
N ILE A 150 -6.61 -0.99 -10.43
CA ILE A 150 -5.90 0.27 -10.21
C ILE A 150 -4.82 0.43 -11.26
N SER A 151 -4.77 1.62 -11.86
CA SER A 151 -3.76 1.99 -12.84
C SER A 151 -2.46 2.45 -12.18
N ALA A 152 -1.36 2.40 -12.92
CA ALA A 152 -0.13 3.07 -12.48
C ALA A 152 -0.42 4.58 -12.24
N PRO A 153 0.23 5.21 -11.25
CA PRO A 153 0.05 6.63 -11.01
C PRO A 153 0.60 7.45 -12.18
N ASP A 154 -0.14 8.49 -12.57
CA ASP A 154 0.32 9.50 -13.52
C ASP A 154 1.15 10.58 -12.82
N ASP A 155 1.74 11.48 -13.61
CA ASP A 155 2.61 12.54 -13.08
C ASP A 155 1.86 13.48 -12.13
N ALA A 156 0.58 13.78 -12.42
CA ALA A 156 -0.26 14.63 -11.57
C ALA A 156 -0.51 13.98 -10.20
N MET A 157 -0.76 12.68 -10.18
CA MET A 157 -0.92 11.94 -8.94
C MET A 157 0.39 11.82 -8.17
N MET A 158 1.51 11.56 -8.85
CA MET A 158 2.83 11.53 -8.24
C MET A 158 3.21 12.89 -7.63
N GLU A 159 2.89 13.99 -8.31
CA GLU A 159 3.08 15.35 -7.82
C GLU A 159 2.31 15.58 -6.52
N ALA A 160 1.01 15.30 -6.54
CA ALA A 160 0.15 15.44 -5.36
C ALA A 160 0.65 14.60 -4.18
N VAL A 161 1.11 13.37 -4.44
CA VAL A 161 1.69 12.49 -3.42
C VAL A 161 2.97 13.06 -2.84
N LEU A 162 3.90 13.55 -3.66
CA LEU A 162 5.15 14.14 -3.18
C LEU A 162 4.88 15.38 -2.32
N VAL A 163 4.02 16.29 -2.80
CA VAL A 163 3.62 17.50 -2.05
C VAL A 163 3.03 17.12 -0.70
N LYS A 164 2.12 16.15 -0.68
CA LYS A 164 1.51 15.65 0.55
C LYS A 164 2.54 15.04 1.49
N LEU A 165 3.38 14.13 1.01
CA LEU A 165 4.37 13.45 1.85
C LEU A 165 5.35 14.42 2.51
N PHE A 166 5.72 15.51 1.84
CA PHE A 166 6.52 16.58 2.44
C PHE A 166 5.71 17.42 3.43
N ALA A 167 4.47 17.77 3.09
CA ALA A 167 3.59 18.54 3.97
C ALA A 167 3.26 17.80 5.28
N ASP A 168 3.02 16.48 5.23
CA ASP A 168 2.79 15.64 6.40
C ASP A 168 3.98 15.64 7.37
N ARG A 169 5.18 15.93 6.85
CA ARG A 169 6.43 16.11 7.60
C ARG A 169 6.74 17.55 7.95
N GLN A 170 5.82 18.47 7.64
CA GLN A 170 5.99 19.92 7.80
C GLN A 170 7.21 20.47 7.04
N ILE A 171 7.61 19.82 5.94
CA ILE A 171 8.72 20.22 5.09
C ILE A 171 8.18 21.05 3.93
N ALA A 172 8.61 22.31 3.84
CA ALA A 172 8.31 23.16 2.68
C ALA A 172 9.24 22.82 1.51
N VAL A 173 8.67 22.47 0.36
CA VAL A 173 9.42 22.16 -0.87
C VAL A 173 8.88 23.00 -2.02
N GLY A 174 9.79 23.65 -2.75
CA GLY A 174 9.42 24.48 -3.91
C GLY A 174 8.99 23.64 -5.12
N PRO A 175 8.18 24.19 -6.05
CA PRO A 175 7.68 23.46 -7.22
C PRO A 175 8.80 22.92 -8.12
N GLY A 176 9.93 23.62 -8.21
CA GLY A 176 11.10 23.16 -8.96
C GLY A 176 11.73 21.88 -8.40
N ALA A 177 11.70 21.68 -7.08
CA ALA A 177 12.20 20.46 -6.44
C ALA A 177 11.26 19.28 -6.65
N ILE A 178 9.94 19.51 -6.61
CA ILE A 178 8.94 18.48 -6.95
C ILE A 178 9.09 18.06 -8.42
N ALA A 179 9.16 19.02 -9.35
CA ALA A 179 9.37 18.74 -10.77
C ALA A 179 10.69 18.01 -11.05
N TYR A 180 11.75 18.33 -10.28
CA TYR A 180 13.02 17.62 -10.35
C TYR A 180 12.87 16.15 -9.93
N LEU A 181 12.20 15.88 -8.81
CA LEU A 181 11.94 14.51 -8.34
C LEU A 181 11.12 13.69 -9.34
N LEU A 182 10.04 14.25 -9.87
CA LEU A 182 9.16 13.56 -10.84
C LEU A 182 9.90 13.03 -12.07
N ARG A 183 11.01 13.68 -12.47
CA ARG A 183 11.83 13.28 -13.62
C ARG A 183 12.91 12.24 -13.29
N ARG A 184 13.08 11.88 -12.02
CA ARG A 184 14.21 11.06 -11.53
C ARG A 184 13.79 9.86 -10.71
N ILE A 185 12.65 9.91 -10.04
CA ILE A 185 12.15 8.76 -9.29
C ILE A 185 11.29 7.85 -10.18
N ASP A 186 11.24 6.58 -9.83
CA ASP A 186 10.25 5.68 -10.40
C ASP A 186 8.83 6.18 -10.10
N ARG A 187 7.92 6.00 -11.06
CA ARG A 187 6.49 6.32 -10.93
C ARG A 187 5.77 5.33 -10.02
N SER A 188 6.14 5.32 -8.74
CA SER A 188 5.53 4.49 -7.71
C SER A 188 5.44 5.22 -6.38
N PHE A 189 4.38 4.93 -5.61
CA PHE A 189 4.24 5.52 -4.28
C PHE A 189 5.32 5.05 -3.29
N ALA A 190 5.91 3.87 -3.54
CA ALA A 190 7.02 3.37 -2.74
C ALA A 190 8.27 4.23 -2.94
N ALA A 191 8.63 4.54 -4.19
CA ALA A 191 9.74 5.43 -4.52
C ALA A 191 9.52 6.84 -3.96
N ALA A 192 8.31 7.40 -4.09
CA ALA A 192 7.96 8.69 -3.51
C ALA A 192 8.13 8.72 -1.98
N ARG A 193 7.66 7.69 -1.26
CA ARG A 193 7.87 7.60 0.20
C ARG A 193 9.34 7.46 0.58
N ALA A 194 10.09 6.64 -0.15
CA ALA A 194 11.51 6.43 0.11
C ALA A 194 12.30 7.72 -0.08
N ILE A 195 12.08 8.46 -1.17
CA ILE A 195 12.83 9.68 -1.45
C ILE A 195 12.50 10.79 -0.44
N VAL A 196 11.23 10.93 -0.04
CA VAL A 196 10.85 11.93 0.98
C VAL A 196 11.47 11.57 2.33
N ALA A 197 11.45 10.30 2.74
CA ALA A 197 12.08 9.87 3.99
C ALA A 197 13.59 10.10 4.01
N GLN A 198 14.28 9.83 2.89
CA GLN A 198 15.71 10.10 2.77
C GLN A 198 16.02 11.60 2.77
N ALA A 199 15.23 12.40 2.06
CA ALA A 199 15.39 13.86 2.03
C ALA A 199 15.17 14.49 3.41
N ASP A 200 14.17 14.03 4.16
CA ASP A 200 13.91 14.45 5.54
C ASP A 200 15.09 14.12 6.46
N SER A 201 15.55 12.85 6.44
CA SER A 201 16.71 12.42 7.23
C SER A 201 17.97 13.24 6.92
N ALA A 202 18.21 13.56 5.64
CA ALA A 202 19.36 14.35 5.22
C ALA A 202 19.22 15.83 5.62
N ALA A 203 18.02 16.40 5.48
CA ALA A 203 17.72 17.78 5.90
C ALA A 203 17.92 17.98 7.40
N LEU A 204 17.49 17.01 8.22
CA LEU A 204 17.67 17.00 9.68
C LEU A 204 19.15 16.90 10.06
N THR A 205 19.91 16.03 9.39
CA THR A 205 21.35 15.83 9.63
C THR A 205 22.15 17.08 9.29
N ASP A 206 21.89 17.66 8.12
CA ASP A 206 22.61 18.84 7.62
C ASP A 206 22.05 20.17 8.17
N LYS A 207 20.94 20.12 8.93
CA LYS A 207 20.20 21.27 9.45
C LYS A 207 19.86 22.31 8.36
N ARG A 208 19.47 21.85 7.17
CA ARG A 208 19.14 22.71 6.03
C ARG A 208 17.82 22.32 5.37
N ALA A 209 17.23 23.27 4.64
CA ALA A 209 15.99 23.05 3.92
C ALA A 209 16.15 22.04 2.76
N VAL A 210 15.05 21.35 2.41
CA VAL A 210 15.00 20.46 1.26
C VAL A 210 14.99 21.28 -0.03
N THR A 211 16.14 21.28 -0.72
CA THR A 211 16.40 22.01 -1.97
C THR A 211 16.93 21.06 -3.04
N ILE A 212 16.97 21.49 -4.31
CA ILE A 212 17.51 20.66 -5.41
C ILE A 212 18.93 20.15 -5.13
N PRO A 213 19.89 20.95 -4.61
CA PRO A 213 21.21 20.44 -4.22
C PRO A 213 21.17 19.30 -3.18
N LEU A 214 20.30 19.38 -2.17
CA LEU A 214 20.12 18.29 -1.21
C LEU A 214 19.53 17.05 -1.91
N LEU A 215 18.53 17.24 -2.77
CA LEU A 215 17.89 16.13 -3.49
C LEU A 215 18.86 15.43 -4.45
N LYS A 216 19.77 16.16 -5.09
CA LYS A 216 20.88 15.59 -5.88
C LYS A 216 21.74 14.67 -5.02
N GLN A 217 22.17 15.14 -3.85
CA GLN A 217 22.97 14.34 -2.92
C GLN A 217 22.22 13.08 -2.47
N VAL A 218 20.93 13.19 -2.16
CA VAL A 218 20.09 12.05 -1.76
C VAL A 218 19.95 11.02 -2.89
N LEU A 219 19.82 11.48 -4.14
CA LEU A 219 19.78 10.61 -5.32
C LEU A 219 21.16 10.07 -5.73
N GLY A 220 22.24 10.46 -5.03
CA GLY A 220 23.61 10.07 -5.37
C GLY A 220 24.15 10.76 -6.64
N GLU A 221 23.54 11.86 -7.06
CA GLU A 221 24.02 12.68 -8.18
C GLU A 221 25.15 13.62 -7.71
N ALA A 222 26.20 13.77 -8.54
CA ALA A 222 27.30 14.69 -8.26
C ALA A 222 26.77 16.13 -8.08
N THR A 223 27.14 16.77 -6.98
CA THR A 223 26.82 18.17 -6.72
C THR A 223 27.97 19.01 -7.28
N GLU A 224 27.86 19.42 -8.55
CA GLU A 224 28.74 20.44 -9.15
C GLU A 224 28.38 21.85 -8.67
#